data_AF-A0A929DBC7-F1
#
_entry.id   AF-A0A929DBC7-F1
#
_cell.length_a   1.000
_cell.length_b   1.000
_cell.length_c   1.000
_cell.angle_alpha   90.00
_cell.angle_beta   90.00
_cell.angle_gamma   90.00
#
_symmetry.space_group_name_H-M   'P 1'
#
loop_
_entity.id
_entity.type
_entity.pdbx_description
1 polymer ?
#
loop_
_entity_poly.entity_id
_entity_poly.type
_entity_poly.pdbx_seq_one_letter_code
_entity_poly.pdbx_strand_id
1 'polypeptide(L)'
;MMATTTTVAKRRINVTFPVEVLELVDSVVPSRERNRFIVEATEEAARRERLHRVLTRLRDEGPAWRDEDHPELATPEDADRWIRQLREYGHSSYDWDVQLAEDMQAEDAQNG
;
A
#
# COMPACT_ATOMS: atom_id res chain seq x y z
N MET A 1 5.34 21.17 -22.86
CA MET A 1 5.46 20.32 -21.65
C MET A 1 4.85 21.08 -20.49
N MET A 2 3.64 20.72 -20.07
CA MET A 2 2.97 21.30 -18.90
C MET A 2 3.07 20.29 -17.76
N ALA A 3 3.79 20.63 -16.69
CA ALA A 3 3.80 19.85 -15.46
C ALA A 3 2.43 19.96 -14.79
N THR A 4 1.75 18.83 -14.62
CA THR A 4 0.52 18.73 -13.84
C THR A 4 0.89 18.67 -12.35
N THR A 5 0.73 19.78 -11.63
CA THR A 5 0.83 19.80 -10.17
C THR A 5 -0.48 19.29 -9.57
N THR A 6 -0.57 17.98 -9.35
CA THR A 6 -1.68 17.38 -8.59
C THR A 6 -1.67 17.90 -7.16
N THR A 7 -2.61 18.79 -6.83
CA THR A 7 -2.78 19.30 -5.47
C THR A 7 -3.53 18.24 -4.65
N VAL A 8 -2.85 17.63 -3.68
CA VAL A 8 -3.46 16.61 -2.80
C VAL A 8 -4.54 17.25 -1.93
N ALA A 9 -5.76 16.69 -1.96
CA ALA A 9 -6.87 17.13 -1.12
C ALA A 9 -6.55 16.89 0.37
N LYS A 10 -6.83 17.88 1.23
CA LYS A 10 -6.55 17.82 2.66
C LYS A 10 -7.83 17.96 3.47
N ARG A 11 -8.03 17.10 4.47
CA ARG A 11 -9.10 17.17 5.44
C ARG A 11 -8.54 17.56 6.80
N ARG A 12 -9.14 18.56 7.47
CA ARG A 12 -8.75 18.95 8.82
C ARG A 12 -9.50 18.12 9.86
N ILE A 13 -8.77 17.62 10.85
CA ILE A 13 -9.31 16.95 12.03
C ILE A 13 -8.79 17.66 13.29
N ASN A 14 -9.54 17.57 14.38
CA ASN A 14 -9.10 18.06 15.69
C ASN A 14 -8.64 16.84 16.52
N VAL A 15 -7.40 16.88 17.00
CA VAL A 15 -6.79 15.81 17.80
C VAL A 15 -6.26 16.43 19.09
N THR A 16 -6.57 15.80 20.23
CA THR A 16 -6.06 16.23 21.54
C THR A 16 -4.81 15.43 21.86
N PHE A 17 -3.74 16.13 22.25
CA PHE A 17 -2.48 15.51 22.67
C PHE A 17 -2.31 15.65 24.19
N PRO A 18 -1.79 14.63 24.88
CA PRO A 18 -1.24 14.80 26.23
C PRO A 18 -0.16 15.89 26.21
N VAL A 19 -0.10 16.69 27.27
CA VAL A 19 0.82 17.83 27.37
C VAL A 19 2.26 17.36 27.27
N GLU A 20 2.59 16.28 27.96
CA GLU A 20 3.93 15.71 28.06
C GLU A 20 4.45 15.24 26.70
N VAL A 21 3.55 14.69 25.87
CA VAL A 21 3.89 14.25 24.49
C VAL A 21 4.13 15.45 23.60
N LEU A 22 3.31 16.49 23.73
CA LEU A 22 3.47 17.70 22.92
C LEU A 22 4.74 18.47 23.28
N GLU A 23 5.08 18.56 24.56
CA GLU A 23 6.33 19.13 25.06
C GLU A 23 7.54 18.37 24.54
N LEU A 24 7.48 17.03 24.51
CA LEU A 24 8.53 16.22 23.91
C LEU A 24 8.72 16.55 22.43
N VAL A 25 7.63 16.62 21.66
CA VAL A 25 7.69 17.00 20.24
C VAL A 25 8.28 18.40 20.07
N ASP A 26 7.93 19.33 20.94
CA ASP A 26 8.45 20.70 20.90
C ASP A 26 9.93 20.81 21.26
N SER A 27 10.44 19.88 22.06
CA SER A 27 11.87 19.80 22.39
C SER A 27 12.72 19.26 21.25
N VAL A 28 12.15 18.45 20.35
CA VAL A 28 12.89 17.78 19.26
C VAL A 28 12.62 18.35 17.87
N VAL A 29 11.46 18.98 17.65
CA VAL A 29 11.04 19.47 16.33
C VAL A 29 10.94 21.01 16.33
N PRO A 30 11.51 21.69 15.33
CA PRO A 30 11.34 23.13 15.19
C PRO A 30 9.87 23.55 15.02
N SER A 31 9.52 24.75 15.51
CA SER A 31 8.14 25.25 15.57
C SER A 31 7.35 25.22 14.25
N ARG A 32 8.02 25.27 13.10
CA ARG A 32 7.39 25.26 11.76
C ARG A 32 7.26 23.85 11.16
N GLU A 33 7.83 22.84 11.80
CA GLU A 33 7.91 21.48 11.27
C GLU A 33 7.01 20.49 12.01
N ARG A 34 6.39 20.92 13.13
CA ARG A 34 5.51 20.08 13.96
C ARG A 34 4.43 19.35 13.16
N ASN A 35 3.72 20.06 12.28
CA ASN A 35 2.68 19.43 11.46
C ASN A 35 3.25 18.39 10.48
N ARG A 36 4.40 18.66 9.88
CA ARG A 36 5.07 17.70 8.99
C ARG A 36 5.45 16.44 9.77
N PHE A 37 6.11 16.62 10.90
CA PHE A 37 6.52 15.51 11.78
C PHE A 37 5.33 14.64 12.21
N ILE A 38 4.22 15.26 12.66
CA ILE A 38 3.02 14.52 13.06
C ILE A 38 2.43 13.73 11.89
N VAL A 39 2.35 14.34 10.70
CA VAL A 39 1.82 13.67 9.50
C VAL A 39 2.69 12.48 9.10
N GLU A 40 4.02 12.66 9.05
CA GLU A 40 4.96 11.59 8.69
C GLU A 40 4.92 10.44 9.71
N ALA A 41 4.95 10.76 11.02
CA ALA A 41 4.86 9.75 12.07
C ALA A 41 3.52 8.98 12.03
N THR A 42 2.43 9.67 11.73
CA THR A 42 1.10 9.05 11.58
C THR A 42 1.06 8.15 10.35
N GLU A 43 1.63 8.57 9.23
CA GLU A 43 1.70 7.76 8.01
C GLU A 43 2.52 6.49 8.25
N GLU A 44 3.69 6.59 8.88
CA GLU A 44 4.52 5.44 9.21
C GLU A 44 3.80 4.47 10.15
N ALA A 45 3.15 4.98 11.21
CA ALA A 45 2.37 4.16 12.13
C ALA A 45 1.21 3.46 11.42
N ALA A 46 0.48 4.17 10.55
CA ALA A 46 -0.63 3.60 9.79
C ALA A 46 -0.16 2.51 8.80
N ARG A 47 0.99 2.71 8.12
CA ARG A 47 1.58 1.69 7.24
C ARG A 47 1.98 0.44 8.01
N ARG A 48 2.57 0.60 9.20
CA ARG A 48 2.92 -0.53 10.08
C ARG A 48 1.69 -1.30 10.54
N GLU A 49 0.64 -0.60 10.96
CA GLU A 49 -0.63 -1.21 11.36
C GLU A 49 -1.28 -1.97 10.18
N ARG A 50 -1.30 -1.36 8.99
CA ARG A 50 -1.79 -2.03 7.77
C ARG A 50 -1.04 -3.32 7.48
N LEU A 51 0.30 -3.29 7.53
CA LEU A 51 1.12 -4.49 7.36
C LEU A 51 0.81 -5.54 8.43
N HIS A 52 0.72 -5.14 9.69
CA HIS A 52 0.42 -6.05 10.78
C HIS A 52 -0.93 -6.77 10.60
N ARG A 53 -1.95 -6.05 10.12
CA ARG A 53 -3.25 -6.64 9.77
C ARG A 53 -3.15 -7.67 8.66
N VAL A 54 -2.40 -7.37 7.59
CA VAL A 54 -2.16 -8.33 6.50
C VAL A 54 -1.46 -9.58 7.05
N LEU A 55 -0.39 -9.43 7.81
CA LEU A 55 0.34 -10.57 8.37
C LEU A 55 -0.52 -11.41 9.33
N THR A 56 -1.34 -10.75 10.14
CA THR A 56 -2.31 -11.41 11.02
C THR A 56 -3.33 -12.21 10.22
N ARG A 57 -3.89 -11.61 9.16
CA ARG A 57 -4.80 -12.30 8.25
C ARG A 57 -4.16 -13.54 7.62
N LEU A 58 -2.92 -13.43 7.12
CA LEU A 58 -2.20 -14.56 6.52
C LEU A 58 -1.90 -15.68 7.52
N ARG A 59 -1.66 -15.33 8.78
CA ARG A 59 -1.49 -16.31 9.86
C ARG A 59 -2.79 -17.05 10.15
N ASP A 60 -3.92 -16.34 10.19
CA ASP A 60 -5.19 -16.89 10.67
C ASP A 60 -6.01 -17.57 9.56
N GLU A 61 -6.01 -17.01 8.34
CA GLU A 61 -6.77 -17.51 7.18
C GLU A 61 -5.93 -18.43 6.25
N GLY A 62 -4.61 -18.49 6.49
CA GLY A 62 -3.65 -19.23 5.68
C GLY A 62 -2.92 -18.36 4.66
N PRO A 63 -1.93 -18.95 3.96
CA PRO A 63 -1.06 -18.19 3.07
C PRO A 63 -1.83 -17.62 1.87
N ALA A 64 -1.40 -16.44 1.42
CA ALA A 64 -1.91 -15.80 0.21
C ALA A 64 -1.55 -16.55 -1.07
N TRP A 65 -0.58 -17.46 -0.99
CA TRP A 65 -0.08 -18.26 -2.09
C TRP A 65 -0.05 -19.72 -1.65
N ARG A 66 -0.66 -20.60 -2.43
CA ARG A 66 -0.69 -22.05 -2.17
C ARG A 66 -0.26 -22.77 -3.43
N ASP A 67 0.51 -23.84 -3.28
CA ASP A 67 1.02 -24.60 -4.42
C ASP A 67 -0.13 -25.27 -5.21
N GLU A 68 -1.23 -25.62 -4.52
CA GLU A 68 -2.42 -26.18 -5.14
C GLU A 68 -3.14 -25.20 -6.07
N ASP A 69 -3.01 -23.90 -5.82
CA ASP A 69 -3.62 -22.84 -6.64
C ASP A 69 -2.77 -22.51 -7.88
N HIS A 70 -1.51 -22.98 -7.92
CA HIS A 70 -0.51 -22.66 -8.95
C HIS A 70 0.26 -23.89 -9.48
N PRO A 71 -0.44 -24.88 -10.06
CA PRO A 71 0.20 -26.09 -10.60
C PRO A 71 1.20 -25.79 -11.74
N GLU A 72 1.02 -24.68 -12.46
CA GLU A 72 1.92 -24.21 -13.51
C GLU A 72 3.30 -23.76 -13.00
N LEU A 73 3.45 -23.62 -11.68
CA LEU A 73 4.70 -23.25 -11.01
C LEU A 73 5.19 -24.35 -10.05
N ALA A 74 4.61 -25.55 -10.10
CA ALA A 74 4.89 -26.64 -9.17
C ALA A 74 6.34 -27.19 -9.28
N THR A 75 6.95 -27.13 -10.47
CA THR A 75 8.33 -27.57 -10.70
C THR A 75 9.14 -26.50 -11.44
N PRO A 76 10.48 -26.52 -11.34
CA PRO A 76 11.33 -25.64 -12.14
C PRO A 76 11.03 -25.73 -13.64
N GLU A 77 10.77 -26.92 -14.16
CA GLU A 77 10.44 -27.15 -15.57
C GLU A 77 9.06 -26.59 -15.97
N ASP A 78 8.08 -26.64 -15.07
CA ASP A 78 6.76 -26.03 -15.29
C ASP A 78 6.86 -24.50 -15.25
N ALA A 79 7.63 -23.95 -14.31
CA ALA A 79 7.93 -22.53 -14.24
C ALA A 79 8.65 -22.02 -15.50
N ASP A 80 9.66 -22.75 -15.98
CA ASP A 80 10.37 -22.42 -17.23
C ASP A 80 9.44 -22.44 -18.45
N ARG A 81 8.50 -23.38 -18.49
CA ARG A 81 7.48 -23.46 -19.55
C ARG A 81 6.53 -22.27 -19.48
N TRP A 82 6.06 -21.91 -18.29
CA TRP A 82 5.18 -20.77 -18.06
C TRP A 82 5.87 -19.44 -18.42
N ILE A 83 7.12 -19.25 -18.00
CA ILE A 83 7.93 -18.07 -18.37
C ILE A 83 8.13 -18.00 -19.88
N ARG A 84 8.41 -19.13 -20.55
CA ARG A 84 8.56 -19.17 -22.01
C ARG A 84 7.26 -18.75 -22.71
N GLN A 85 6.12 -19.27 -22.27
CA GLN A 85 4.81 -18.89 -22.78
C GLN A 85 4.57 -17.38 -22.59
N LEU A 86 4.81 -16.83 -21.40
CA LEU A 86 4.67 -15.39 -21.16
C LEU A 86 5.50 -14.54 -22.12
N ARG A 87 6.72 -14.97 -22.44
CA ARG A 87 7.62 -14.27 -23.37
C ARG A 87 7.20 -14.42 -24.82
N GLU A 88 6.69 -15.58 -25.22
CA GLU A 88 6.21 -15.87 -26.58
C GLU A 88 4.89 -15.17 -26.88
N TYR A 89 3.95 -15.15 -25.93
CA TYR A 89 2.67 -14.44 -26.09
C TYR A 89 2.82 -12.93 -25.98
N GLY A 90 3.94 -12.45 -25.40
CA GLY A 90 4.22 -11.03 -25.20
C GLY A 90 3.22 -10.41 -24.22
N HIS A 91 3.69 -9.65 -23.23
CA HIS A 91 2.82 -8.72 -22.52
C HIS A 91 2.42 -7.57 -23.47
N SER A 92 1.52 -7.84 -24.42
CA SER A 92 1.03 -6.83 -25.36
C SER A 92 -0.33 -6.24 -24.97
N SER A 93 -0.97 -6.63 -23.86
CA SER A 93 -2.23 -5.98 -23.48
C SER A 93 -2.65 -6.06 -22.01
N TYR A 94 -1.77 -6.42 -21.07
CA TYR A 94 -2.10 -6.21 -19.65
C TYR A 94 -1.75 -4.77 -19.29
N ASP A 95 -2.73 -3.91 -19.50
CA ASP A 95 -2.77 -2.55 -18.97
C ASP A 95 -2.96 -2.65 -17.44
N TRP A 96 -1.87 -2.96 -16.75
CA TRP A 96 -1.82 -3.04 -15.29
C TRP A 96 -2.28 -1.72 -14.66
N ASP A 97 -2.15 -0.60 -15.37
CA ASP A 97 -2.61 0.71 -14.89
C ASP A 97 -4.15 0.81 -14.91
N VAL A 98 -4.83 0.21 -15.89
CA VAL A 98 -6.30 0.16 -15.94
C VAL A 98 -6.87 -0.79 -14.89
N GLN A 99 -6.31 -2.00 -14.72
CA GLN A 99 -6.78 -2.94 -13.71
C GLN A 99 -6.60 -2.38 -12.29
N LEU A 100 -5.46 -1.77 -11.99
CA LEU A 100 -5.22 -1.12 -10.70
C LEU A 100 -6.17 0.06 -10.45
N ALA A 101 -6.53 0.82 -11.50
CA ALA A 101 -7.49 1.92 -11.38
C ALA A 101 -8.92 1.42 -11.13
N GLU A 102 -9.32 0.32 -11.77
CA GLU A 102 -10.63 -0.32 -11.56
C GLU A 102 -10.74 -0.95 -10.16
N ASP A 103 -9.70 -1.66 -9.72
CA ASP A 103 -9.66 -2.28 -8.40
C ASP A 103 -9.67 -1.23 -7.27
N MET A 104 -8.96 -0.10 -7.45
CA MET A 104 -9.01 1.02 -6.52
C MET A 104 -10.41 1.68 -6.45
N GLN A 105 -11.11 1.80 -7.59
CA GLN A 105 -12.49 2.32 -7.61
C GLN A 105 -13.50 1.36 -6.96
N ALA A 106 -13.27 0.05 -7.08
CA ALA A 106 -14.10 -0.97 -6.42
C ALA A 106 -13.93 -0.95 -4.89
N GLU A 107 -12.71 -0.74 -4.38
CA GLU A 107 -12.47 -0.58 -2.93
C GLU A 107 -13.10 0.70 -2.35
N ASP A 108 -13.13 1.79 -3.12
CA ASP A 108 -13.76 3.06 -2.72
C ASP A 108 -15.30 2.96 -2.70
N ALA A 109 -15.90 2.19 -3.61
CA ALA A 109 -17.35 1.97 -3.66
C ALA A 109 -17.88 1.07 -2.52
N GLN A 110 -17.03 0.19 -1.98
CA GLN A 110 -17.40 -0.73 -0.89
C GLN A 110 -17.31 -0.08 0.51
N ASN A 111 -16.61 1.05 0.63
CA ASN A 111 -16.34 1.78 1.89
C ASN A 111 -17.12 3.11 2.03
N GLY A 112 -18.11 3.35 1.15
CA GLY A 112 -19.02 4.50 1.19
C GLY A 112 -20.26 4.31 2.05
#